data_AF-A0A243S0Y4-F1
#
_entry.id   AF-A0A243S0Y4-F1
#
_cell.length_a   1.000
_cell.length_b   1.000
_cell.length_c   1.000
_cell.angle_alpha   90.00
_cell.angle_beta   90.00
_cell.angle_gamma   90.00
#
_symmetry.space_group_name_H-M   'P 1'
#
loop_
_entity.id
_entity.type
_entity.pdbx_description
1 polymer ?
#
loop_
_entity_poly.entity_id
_entity_poly.type
_entity_poly.pdbx_seq_one_letter_code
_entity_poly.pdbx_strand_id
1 'polypeptide(L)'
;MPRRSGRRLLHLLAAAALTVTASLTASANSTASAAPGSPALTPPLGWNSWNSFGCGITEAQVRQAADAMVSSGMRAAGYRYVVVDDCWFDPQRDAAGNLRANPTKFPSGMKALGDYIHGKGLKFGIYQAPNEKTCAQGVGTYPGSTGSKGHEAQDAATFASWGVDYLKYDWCSGSGTLNEQIAQFAIMRDALRATGRPIVYSINPNSFHAPTGDKYNWGEIADLWRTTEDLLDIWQNGNTN
;
A
#
# COMPACT_ATOMS: atom_id res chain seq x y z
N MET A 1 -95.81 32.22 22.33
CA MET A 1 -96.08 31.09 23.25
C MET A 1 -96.36 29.84 22.41
N PRO A 2 -95.99 28.60 22.82
CA PRO A 2 -95.13 28.22 23.95
C PRO A 2 -94.08 27.11 23.68
N ARG A 3 -92.97 27.22 24.42
CA ARG A 3 -92.27 26.22 25.27
C ARG A 3 -91.97 24.78 24.77
N ARG A 4 -90.69 24.38 24.92
CA ARG A 4 -90.13 23.44 25.94
C ARG A 4 -88.64 23.18 25.59
N SER A 5 -87.68 23.69 26.35
CA SER A 5 -87.06 23.14 27.57
C SER A 5 -86.31 21.81 27.40
N GLY A 6 -85.00 21.81 27.68
CA GLY A 6 -84.39 20.73 28.46
C GLY A 6 -83.10 20.08 27.95
N ARG A 7 -81.98 20.57 28.48
CA ARG A 7 -80.81 19.82 29.02
C ARG A 7 -79.90 18.97 28.11
N ARG A 8 -78.60 19.33 28.25
CA ARG A 8 -77.38 18.50 28.36
C ARG A 8 -76.96 17.80 27.05
N LEU A 9 -75.70 17.70 26.67
CA LEU A 9 -74.51 17.37 27.44
C LEU A 9 -73.24 17.81 26.66
N LEU A 10 -72.15 18.01 27.39
CA LEU A 10 -70.80 18.33 26.92
C LEU A 10 -70.32 17.41 25.77
N HIS A 11 -69.46 17.94 24.88
CA HIS A 11 -68.19 17.29 24.53
C HIS A 11 -67.22 18.32 23.92
N LEU A 12 -66.24 18.74 24.74
CA LEU A 12 -64.96 19.28 24.31
C LEU A 12 -64.15 18.12 23.72
N LEU A 13 -63.72 18.22 22.46
CA LEU A 13 -62.66 17.38 21.91
C LEU A 13 -61.59 18.28 21.30
N ALA A 14 -60.45 18.24 21.96
CA ALA A 14 -59.22 18.93 21.63
C ALA A 14 -58.65 18.40 20.30
N ALA A 15 -58.32 19.30 19.39
CA ALA A 15 -57.51 18.99 18.22
C ALA A 15 -56.02 18.94 18.66
N ALA A 16 -55.51 17.74 18.90
CA ALA A 16 -54.08 17.53 19.09
C ALA A 16 -53.38 17.60 17.72
N ALA A 17 -52.61 18.65 17.48
CA ALA A 17 -51.73 18.77 16.32
C ALA A 17 -50.55 17.82 16.50
N LEU A 18 -50.51 16.76 15.68
CA LEU A 18 -49.40 15.81 15.63
C LEU A 18 -48.29 16.39 14.74
N THR A 19 -47.36 17.13 15.34
CA THR A 19 -46.12 17.51 14.64
C THR A 19 -45.20 16.30 14.59
N VAL A 20 -45.14 15.64 13.44
CA VAL A 20 -44.12 14.60 13.16
C VAL A 20 -42.79 15.31 12.95
N THR A 21 -41.96 15.38 13.98
CA THR A 21 -40.54 15.75 13.83
C THR A 21 -39.82 14.55 13.22
N ALA A 22 -39.58 14.61 11.91
CA ALA A 22 -38.66 13.69 11.25
C ALA A 22 -37.24 14.01 11.72
N SER A 23 -36.76 13.25 12.71
CA SER A 23 -35.36 13.29 13.13
C SER A 23 -34.50 12.68 12.01
N LEU A 24 -33.94 13.53 11.15
CA LEU A 24 -32.86 13.16 10.25
C LEU A 24 -31.63 12.82 11.09
N THR A 25 -31.48 11.57 11.49
CA THR A 25 -30.20 11.07 11.97
C THR A 25 -29.26 11.03 10.77
N ALA A 26 -28.49 12.10 10.60
CA ALA A 26 -27.33 12.07 9.71
C ALA A 26 -26.38 11.02 10.29
N SER A 27 -26.30 9.86 9.64
CA SER A 27 -25.25 8.88 9.92
C SER A 27 -23.92 9.57 9.70
N ALA A 28 -23.21 9.88 10.79
CA ALA A 28 -21.83 10.32 10.70
C ALA A 28 -21.07 9.16 10.06
N ASN A 29 -20.68 9.31 8.79
CA ASN A 29 -19.78 8.35 8.16
C ASN A 29 -18.53 8.31 9.02
N SER A 30 -18.35 7.21 9.75
CA SER A 30 -17.12 6.93 10.47
C SER A 30 -15.99 6.96 9.46
N THR A 31 -15.16 8.00 9.53
CA THR A 31 -13.96 8.10 8.71
C THR A 31 -13.11 6.87 9.01
N ALA A 32 -12.84 6.06 7.99
CA ALA A 32 -11.94 4.93 8.13
C ALA A 32 -10.62 5.42 8.73
N SER A 33 -10.18 4.78 9.81
CA SER A 33 -8.93 5.09 10.49
C SER A 33 -7.88 4.07 10.06
N ALA A 34 -6.64 4.53 9.88
CA ALA A 34 -5.53 3.63 9.63
C ALA A 34 -5.33 2.70 10.85
N ALA A 35 -4.75 1.52 10.60
CA ALA A 35 -4.43 0.59 11.68
C ALA A 35 -3.54 1.27 12.73
N PRO A 36 -3.71 1.01 14.03
CA PRO A 36 -2.85 1.57 15.07
C PRO A 36 -1.36 1.32 14.77
N GLY A 37 -0.56 2.40 14.76
CA GLY A 37 0.87 2.35 14.43
C GLY A 37 1.20 2.37 12.93
N SER A 38 0.20 2.45 12.05
CA SER A 38 0.43 2.61 10.61
C SER A 38 1.11 3.95 10.30
N PRO A 39 2.19 3.95 9.49
CA PRO A 39 2.80 5.18 8.99
C PRO A 39 1.98 5.84 7.86
N ALA A 40 0.94 5.19 7.34
CA ALA A 40 0.07 5.68 6.27
C ALA A 40 -1.35 6.01 6.79
N LEU A 41 -1.53 7.20 7.35
CA LEU A 41 -2.84 7.67 7.86
C LEU A 41 -3.87 7.98 6.77
N THR A 42 -3.39 8.18 5.54
CA THR A 42 -4.20 8.41 4.33
C THR A 42 -3.60 7.59 3.19
N PRO A 43 -4.36 7.27 2.14
CA PRO A 43 -3.82 6.52 1.00
C PRO A 43 -2.52 7.14 0.48
N PRO A 44 -1.42 6.37 0.38
CA PRO A 44 -0.14 6.91 -0.06
C PRO A 44 -0.22 7.34 -1.53
N LEU A 45 0.18 8.58 -1.81
CA LEU A 45 0.25 9.13 -3.17
C LEU A 45 1.70 9.17 -3.63
N GLY A 46 1.98 8.72 -4.85
CA GLY A 46 3.35 8.67 -5.35
C GLY A 46 3.46 8.17 -6.78
N TRP A 47 4.66 7.72 -7.11
CA TRP A 47 5.04 7.13 -8.38
C TRP A 47 5.81 5.83 -8.12
N ASN A 48 5.61 4.85 -9.01
CA ASN A 48 6.33 3.58 -9.00
C ASN A 48 7.01 3.38 -10.36
N SER A 49 8.24 2.87 -10.36
CA SER A 49 9.06 2.78 -11.58
C SER A 49 8.64 1.72 -12.60
N TRP A 50 7.87 0.71 -12.21
CA TRP A 50 7.65 -0.50 -13.00
C TRP A 50 7.03 -0.23 -14.37
N ASN A 51 5.87 0.45 -14.42
CA ASN A 51 5.14 0.66 -15.67
C ASN A 51 5.89 1.55 -16.68
N SER A 52 6.86 2.35 -16.22
CA SER A 52 7.67 3.21 -17.09
C SER A 52 8.95 2.52 -17.57
N PHE A 53 9.59 1.72 -16.72
CA PHE A 53 10.97 1.29 -16.95
C PHE A 53 11.20 -0.21 -16.82
N GLY A 54 10.33 -0.95 -16.13
CA GLY A 54 10.57 -2.35 -15.77
C GLY A 54 11.99 -2.57 -15.22
N CYS A 55 12.65 -3.65 -15.66
CA CYS A 55 14.05 -3.88 -15.32
C CYS A 55 15.06 -2.92 -15.97
N GLY A 56 14.65 -2.02 -16.84
CA GLY A 56 15.50 -0.96 -17.41
C GLY A 56 15.77 0.20 -16.45
N ILE A 57 15.26 0.16 -15.22
CA ILE A 57 15.40 1.22 -14.22
C ILE A 57 16.86 1.48 -13.80
N THR A 58 17.21 2.75 -13.67
CA THR A 58 18.51 3.27 -13.22
C THR A 58 18.35 4.40 -12.22
N GLU A 59 19.40 4.67 -11.43
CA GLU A 59 19.43 5.78 -10.48
C GLU A 59 19.14 7.13 -11.13
N ALA A 60 19.67 7.37 -12.34
CA ALA A 60 19.43 8.61 -13.08
C ALA A 60 17.94 8.82 -13.39
N GLN A 61 17.23 7.77 -13.82
CA GLN A 61 15.79 7.83 -14.08
C GLN A 61 14.99 8.08 -12.79
N VAL A 62 15.37 7.45 -11.67
CA VAL A 62 14.70 7.69 -10.38
C VAL A 62 14.90 9.14 -9.92
N ARG A 63 16.11 9.69 -10.06
CA ARG A 63 16.39 11.09 -9.75
C ARG A 63 15.58 12.04 -10.62
N GLN A 64 15.49 11.77 -11.92
CA GLN A 64 14.67 12.56 -12.85
C GLN A 64 13.18 12.49 -12.51
N ALA A 65 12.65 11.32 -12.14
CA ALA A 65 11.27 11.18 -11.70
C ALA A 65 11.00 11.98 -10.41
N ALA A 66 11.92 11.93 -9.44
CA ALA A 66 11.83 12.71 -8.21
C ALA A 66 11.85 14.23 -8.50
N ASP A 67 12.76 14.70 -9.36
CA ASP A 67 12.80 16.11 -9.78
C ASP A 67 11.51 16.53 -10.50
N ALA A 68 10.99 15.70 -11.41
CA ALA A 68 9.75 15.95 -12.13
C ALA A 68 8.53 16.02 -11.20
N MET A 69 8.45 15.15 -10.20
CA MET A 69 7.37 15.22 -9.18
C MET A 69 7.40 16.54 -8.42
N VAL A 70 8.57 17.12 -8.17
CA VAL A 70 8.68 18.43 -7.52
C VAL A 70 8.32 19.56 -8.49
N SER A 71 8.94 19.60 -9.67
CA SER A 71 8.81 20.72 -10.61
C SER A 71 7.44 20.83 -11.27
N SER A 72 6.74 19.70 -11.45
CA SER A 72 5.38 19.67 -12.01
C SER A 72 4.28 20.10 -11.02
N GLY A 73 4.59 20.24 -9.74
CA GLY A 73 3.60 20.50 -8.69
C GLY A 73 2.91 19.25 -8.13
N MET A 74 3.21 18.05 -8.61
CA MET A 74 2.69 16.79 -8.03
C MET A 74 3.03 16.68 -6.53
N ARG A 75 4.25 17.09 -6.15
CA ARG A 75 4.60 17.22 -4.73
C ARG A 75 3.69 18.24 -4.04
N ALA A 76 3.44 19.43 -4.58
CA ALA A 76 2.50 20.35 -3.93
C ALA A 76 1.09 19.72 -3.76
N ALA A 77 0.66 18.89 -4.72
CA ALA A 77 -0.63 18.19 -4.72
C ALA A 77 -0.72 16.94 -3.81
N GLY A 78 0.37 16.55 -3.13
CA GLY A 78 0.35 15.45 -2.15
C GLY A 78 1.07 14.16 -2.56
N TYR A 79 1.58 14.05 -3.79
CA TYR A 79 2.39 12.91 -4.21
C TYR A 79 3.76 12.96 -3.52
N ARG A 80 4.08 11.98 -2.68
CA ARG A 80 5.28 11.96 -1.83
C ARG A 80 6.18 10.76 -2.08
N TYR A 81 5.65 9.60 -2.44
CA TYR A 81 6.43 8.36 -2.52
C TYR A 81 7.06 8.19 -3.91
N VAL A 82 8.37 7.93 -3.94
CA VAL A 82 9.13 7.52 -5.13
C VAL A 82 9.55 6.08 -4.91
N VAL A 83 8.81 5.14 -5.50
CA VAL A 83 9.01 3.69 -5.28
C VAL A 83 9.85 3.10 -6.42
N VAL A 84 11.03 2.59 -6.09
CA VAL A 84 11.88 1.82 -6.99
C VAL A 84 11.43 0.37 -6.94
N ASP A 85 10.86 -0.11 -8.04
CA ASP A 85 10.32 -1.47 -8.18
C ASP A 85 11.43 -2.51 -8.43
N ASP A 86 11.08 -3.70 -8.91
CA ASP A 86 12.01 -4.83 -9.11
C ASP A 86 13.27 -4.47 -9.93
N CYS A 87 14.27 -5.37 -9.88
CA CYS A 87 15.50 -5.30 -10.66
C CYS A 87 16.49 -4.16 -10.26
N TRP A 88 16.35 -3.58 -9.06
CA TRP A 88 17.26 -2.57 -8.51
C TRP A 88 18.56 -3.15 -7.91
N PHE A 89 18.51 -4.40 -7.47
CA PHE A 89 19.55 -5.06 -6.68
C PHE A 89 20.62 -5.74 -7.54
N ASP A 90 21.81 -5.93 -6.98
CA ASP A 90 22.81 -6.85 -7.50
C ASP A 90 22.22 -8.27 -7.52
N PRO A 91 22.36 -9.05 -8.62
CA PRO A 91 21.89 -10.43 -8.70
C PRO A 91 22.44 -11.37 -7.61
N GLN A 92 23.50 -10.96 -6.91
CA GLN A 92 24.09 -11.69 -5.79
C GLN A 92 24.10 -10.82 -4.52
N ARG A 93 23.61 -11.39 -3.42
CA ARG A 93 23.87 -10.88 -2.07
C ARG A 93 25.38 -10.84 -1.81
N ASP A 94 25.80 -10.00 -0.88
CA ASP A 94 27.20 -9.98 -0.46
C ASP A 94 27.57 -11.25 0.36
N ALA A 95 28.84 -11.38 0.73
CA ALA A 95 29.32 -12.53 1.49
C ALA A 95 28.68 -12.69 2.89
N ALA A 96 28.09 -11.63 3.44
CA ALA A 96 27.35 -11.66 4.70
C ALA A 96 25.83 -11.86 4.49
N GLY A 97 25.38 -12.04 3.25
CA GLY A 97 23.97 -12.24 2.90
C GLY A 97 23.18 -10.94 2.74
N ASN A 98 23.80 -9.76 2.77
CA ASN A 98 23.06 -8.50 2.60
C ASN A 98 22.69 -8.27 1.14
N LEU A 99 21.53 -7.64 0.93
CA LEU A 99 21.18 -7.05 -0.35
C LEU A 99 22.15 -5.90 -0.69
N ARG A 100 22.46 -5.77 -1.98
CA ARG A 100 23.24 -4.67 -2.53
C ARG A 100 22.51 -4.07 -3.72
N ALA A 101 22.71 -2.78 -3.94
CA ALA A 101 22.27 -2.15 -5.17
C ALA A 101 23.08 -2.70 -6.36
N ASN A 102 22.46 -2.83 -7.54
CA ASN A 102 23.22 -3.14 -8.74
C ASN A 102 24.22 -2.00 -9.00
N PRO A 103 25.55 -2.23 -9.00
CA PRO A 103 26.53 -1.16 -9.04
C PRO A 103 26.57 -0.40 -10.37
N THR A 104 26.07 -1.00 -11.46
CA THR A 104 25.97 -0.33 -12.76
C THR A 104 24.71 0.55 -12.84
N LYS A 105 23.59 0.07 -12.33
CA LYS A 105 22.31 0.81 -12.37
C LYS A 105 22.20 1.87 -11.28
N PHE A 106 22.75 1.58 -10.10
CA PHE A 106 22.68 2.39 -8.89
C PHE A 106 24.08 2.60 -8.30
N PRO A 107 24.98 3.30 -9.02
CA PRO A 107 26.39 3.41 -8.66
C PRO A 107 26.63 4.13 -7.33
N SER A 108 25.70 4.98 -6.85
CA SER A 108 25.83 5.61 -5.52
C SER A 108 25.26 4.76 -4.37
N GLY A 109 24.56 3.68 -4.70
CA GLY A 109 23.85 2.84 -3.75
C GLY A 109 22.51 3.42 -3.27
N MET A 110 21.67 2.57 -2.68
CA MET A 110 20.30 2.94 -2.32
C MET A 110 20.21 3.98 -1.21
N LYS A 111 21.16 4.00 -0.27
CA LYS A 111 21.20 5.02 0.78
C LYS A 111 21.37 6.43 0.19
N ALA A 112 22.33 6.62 -0.72
CA ALA A 112 22.58 7.93 -1.32
C ALA A 112 21.40 8.39 -2.20
N LEU A 113 20.72 7.45 -2.86
CA LEU A 113 19.48 7.72 -3.57
C LEU A 113 18.35 8.13 -2.61
N GLY A 114 18.19 7.41 -1.49
CA GLY A 114 17.23 7.75 -0.43
C GLY A 114 17.46 9.14 0.15
N ASP A 115 18.71 9.46 0.52
CA ASP A 115 19.12 10.77 1.03
C ASP A 115 18.76 11.89 0.02
N TYR A 116 18.97 11.65 -1.28
CA TYR A 116 18.58 12.61 -2.33
C TYR A 116 17.06 12.79 -2.43
N ILE A 117 16.29 11.70 -2.43
CA ILE A 117 14.82 11.74 -2.47
C ILE A 117 14.28 12.51 -1.26
N HIS A 118 14.82 12.26 -0.06
CA HIS A 118 14.47 13.01 1.15
C HIS A 118 14.83 14.49 1.05
N GLY A 119 15.98 14.83 0.45
CA GLY A 119 16.38 16.22 0.19
C GLY A 119 15.41 16.98 -0.71
N LYS A 120 14.62 16.28 -1.53
CA LYS A 120 13.52 16.84 -2.34
C LYS A 120 12.20 16.96 -1.57
N GLY A 121 12.18 16.56 -0.30
CA GLY A 121 10.99 16.47 0.54
C GLY A 121 9.99 15.41 0.05
N LEU A 122 10.51 14.36 -0.57
CA LEU A 122 9.80 13.15 -0.99
C LEU A 122 10.16 11.99 -0.05
N LYS A 123 9.55 10.82 -0.26
CA LYS A 123 9.69 9.60 0.53
C LYS A 123 10.23 8.48 -0.37
N PHE A 124 11.19 7.72 0.13
CA PHE A 124 11.87 6.70 -0.65
C PHE A 124 11.17 5.34 -0.47
N GLY A 125 10.71 4.73 -1.56
CA GLY A 125 10.16 3.38 -1.56
C GLY A 125 11.04 2.38 -2.30
N ILE A 126 11.00 1.13 -1.87
CA ILE A 126 11.72 0.01 -2.46
C ILE A 126 10.80 -1.20 -2.62
N TYR A 127 11.22 -2.16 -3.44
CA TYR A 127 10.51 -3.41 -3.69
C TYR A 127 11.32 -4.63 -3.24
N GLN A 128 10.61 -5.66 -2.77
CA GLN A 128 11.15 -6.99 -2.53
C GLN A 128 10.03 -8.07 -2.57
N ALA A 129 10.36 -9.34 -2.36
CA ALA A 129 9.42 -10.47 -2.29
C ALA A 129 9.74 -11.42 -1.11
N PRO A 130 8.78 -12.16 -0.52
CA PRO A 130 9.03 -13.15 0.53
C PRO A 130 9.61 -14.48 0.02
N ASN A 131 9.70 -14.66 -1.30
CA ASN A 131 10.22 -15.87 -1.92
C ASN A 131 11.74 -15.82 -2.06
N GLU A 132 12.37 -16.89 -2.57
CA GLU A 132 13.82 -16.91 -2.86
C GLU A 132 14.20 -16.00 -4.03
N LYS A 133 13.23 -15.77 -4.92
CA LYS A 133 13.34 -14.94 -6.12
C LYS A 133 12.27 -13.86 -6.08
N THR A 134 12.60 -12.70 -6.62
CA THR A 134 11.59 -11.72 -6.99
C THR A 134 10.81 -12.16 -8.22
N CYS A 135 9.74 -11.43 -8.57
CA CYS A 135 8.90 -11.73 -9.72
C CYS A 135 9.73 -11.72 -11.01
N ALA A 136 10.56 -10.69 -11.24
CA ALA A 136 11.44 -10.60 -12.40
C ALA A 136 12.47 -11.75 -12.47
N GLN A 137 12.98 -12.18 -11.31
CA GLN A 137 13.88 -13.34 -11.21
C GLN A 137 13.15 -14.67 -11.47
N GLY A 138 11.91 -14.80 -11.02
CA GLY A 138 11.06 -15.96 -11.22
C GLY A 138 10.75 -16.20 -12.70
N VAL A 139 10.47 -15.13 -13.45
CA VAL A 139 10.17 -15.19 -14.90
C VAL A 139 11.41 -15.08 -15.80
N GLY A 140 12.60 -14.89 -15.23
CA GLY A 140 13.86 -14.87 -15.96
C GLY A 140 14.18 -13.55 -16.68
N THR A 141 13.48 -12.46 -16.38
CA THR A 141 13.78 -11.11 -16.93
C THR A 141 14.88 -10.39 -16.15
N TYR A 142 15.24 -10.88 -14.97
CA TYR A 142 16.39 -10.43 -14.20
C TYR A 142 17.13 -11.62 -13.56
N PRO A 143 18.48 -11.63 -13.50
CA PRO A 143 19.20 -12.77 -12.95
C PRO A 143 19.23 -12.77 -11.42
N GLY A 144 19.63 -13.92 -10.86
CA GLY A 144 19.87 -14.10 -9.43
C GLY A 144 18.72 -14.74 -8.66
N SER A 145 18.91 -14.80 -7.33
CA SER A 145 17.91 -15.25 -6.37
C SER A 145 18.09 -14.44 -5.09
N THR A 146 17.49 -13.25 -5.08
CA THR A 146 17.71 -12.25 -4.04
C THR A 146 16.38 -11.78 -3.45
N GLY A 147 15.37 -12.63 -3.47
CA GLY A 147 14.19 -12.45 -2.62
C GLY A 147 14.56 -12.56 -1.13
N SER A 148 13.64 -12.19 -0.25
CA SER A 148 13.90 -12.06 1.19
C SER A 148 13.70 -13.32 2.01
N LYS A 149 13.32 -14.46 1.42
CA LYS A 149 13.06 -15.70 2.18
C LYS A 149 14.24 -16.04 3.11
N GLY A 150 14.00 -16.04 4.42
CA GLY A 150 15.00 -16.34 5.45
C GLY A 150 15.98 -15.19 5.77
N HIS A 151 15.82 -14.04 5.14
CA HIS A 151 16.63 -12.83 5.33
C HIS A 151 15.78 -11.62 5.76
N GLU A 152 14.53 -11.82 6.16
CA GLU A 152 13.55 -10.74 6.34
C GLU A 152 14.01 -9.70 7.37
N ALA A 153 14.53 -10.13 8.51
CA ALA A 153 15.08 -9.24 9.54
C ALA A 153 16.33 -8.47 9.05
N GLN A 154 17.22 -9.15 8.32
CA GLN A 154 18.43 -8.55 7.75
C GLN A 154 18.10 -7.52 6.67
N ASP A 155 17.16 -7.86 5.78
CA ASP A 155 16.71 -7.00 4.70
C ASP A 155 15.93 -5.80 5.25
N ALA A 156 15.04 -5.98 6.22
CA ALA A 156 14.36 -4.88 6.90
C ALA A 156 15.35 -3.90 7.56
N ALA A 157 16.36 -4.41 8.27
CA ALA A 157 17.41 -3.57 8.86
C ALA A 157 18.20 -2.82 7.77
N THR A 158 18.48 -3.49 6.65
CA THR A 158 19.14 -2.86 5.49
C THR A 158 18.29 -1.71 4.93
N PHE A 159 16.99 -1.93 4.71
CA PHE A 159 16.06 -0.92 4.23
C PHE A 159 15.97 0.28 5.18
N ALA A 160 15.87 0.02 6.48
CA ALA A 160 15.86 1.07 7.49
C ALA A 160 17.17 1.89 7.48
N SER A 161 18.33 1.23 7.34
CA SER A 161 19.64 1.88 7.26
C SER A 161 19.81 2.77 6.02
N TRP A 162 19.11 2.44 4.93
CA TRP A 162 19.07 3.24 3.70
C TRP A 162 18.02 4.35 3.71
N GLY A 163 17.23 4.45 4.78
CA GLY A 163 16.18 5.46 4.91
C GLY A 163 14.93 5.17 4.09
N VAL A 164 14.66 3.91 3.76
CA VAL A 164 13.39 3.52 3.11
C VAL A 164 12.21 3.92 3.98
N ASP A 165 11.14 4.42 3.36
CA ASP A 165 9.87 4.84 3.98
C ASP A 165 8.68 4.00 3.49
N TYR A 166 8.88 3.16 2.47
CA TYR A 166 7.84 2.34 1.84
C TYR A 166 8.45 1.04 1.29
N LEU A 167 7.86 -0.11 1.63
CA LEU A 167 8.19 -1.39 1.04
C LEU A 167 6.98 -1.92 0.25
N LYS A 168 7.16 -2.11 -1.06
CA LYS A 168 6.30 -2.99 -1.87
C LYS A 168 6.80 -4.43 -1.71
N TYR A 169 5.91 -5.37 -1.42
CA TYR A 169 6.26 -6.75 -1.15
C TYR A 169 5.32 -7.74 -1.87
N ASP A 170 5.80 -8.35 -2.95
CA ASP A 170 4.98 -9.17 -3.86
C ASP A 170 5.13 -10.67 -3.59
N TRP A 171 4.02 -11.42 -3.59
CA TRP A 171 4.03 -12.87 -3.57
C TRP A 171 4.43 -13.45 -4.93
N CYS A 172 5.72 -13.58 -5.19
CA CYS A 172 6.25 -13.94 -6.49
C CYS A 172 6.39 -15.47 -6.68
N SER A 173 5.31 -16.23 -6.43
CA SER A 173 5.32 -17.69 -6.54
C SER A 173 3.99 -18.24 -7.05
N GLY A 174 4.05 -19.14 -8.04
CA GLY A 174 2.87 -19.86 -8.51
C GLY A 174 2.36 -20.96 -7.57
N SER A 175 3.03 -21.17 -6.44
CA SER A 175 2.62 -22.07 -5.37
C SER A 175 2.55 -21.34 -4.02
N GLY A 176 1.74 -21.89 -3.12
CA GLY A 176 1.51 -21.36 -1.78
C GLY A 176 0.03 -21.32 -1.43
N THR A 177 -0.27 -21.67 -0.20
CA THR A 177 -1.59 -21.53 0.41
C THR A 177 -1.77 -20.11 0.97
N LEU A 178 -3.02 -19.70 1.17
CA LEU A 178 -3.33 -18.43 1.86
C LEU A 178 -2.64 -18.33 3.23
N ASN A 179 -2.59 -19.44 3.98
CA ASN A 179 -1.94 -19.48 5.30
C ASN A 179 -0.42 -19.25 5.20
N GLU A 180 0.23 -19.78 4.16
CA GLU A 180 1.65 -19.51 3.91
C GLU A 180 1.86 -18.04 3.55
N GLN A 181 1.02 -17.44 2.70
CA GLN A 181 1.10 -16.01 2.41
C GLN A 181 0.98 -15.16 3.67
N ILE A 182 -0.05 -15.43 4.49
CA ILE A 182 -0.28 -14.75 5.78
C ILE A 182 0.98 -14.84 6.65
N ALA A 183 1.54 -16.05 6.81
CA ALA A 183 2.72 -16.26 7.63
C ALA A 183 3.94 -15.48 7.10
N GLN A 184 4.23 -15.57 5.81
CA GLN A 184 5.40 -14.93 5.20
C GLN A 184 5.29 -13.40 5.21
N PHE A 185 4.11 -12.85 4.89
CA PHE A 185 3.88 -11.41 4.97
C PHE A 185 3.98 -10.89 6.41
N ALA A 186 3.52 -11.68 7.40
CA ALA A 186 3.64 -11.33 8.82
C ALA A 186 5.10 -11.31 9.31
N ILE A 187 5.97 -12.21 8.82
CA ILE A 187 7.39 -12.20 9.17
C ILE A 187 8.04 -10.88 8.77
N MET A 188 7.85 -10.44 7.52
CA MET A 188 8.39 -9.15 7.06
C MET A 188 7.74 -7.95 7.77
N ARG A 189 6.44 -7.98 8.06
CA ARG A 189 5.78 -6.96 8.90
C ARG A 189 6.49 -6.78 10.24
N ASP A 190 6.74 -7.89 10.94
CA ASP A 190 7.35 -7.86 12.27
C ASP A 190 8.83 -7.43 12.19
N ALA A 191 9.55 -7.88 11.16
CA ALA A 191 10.90 -7.43 10.87
C ALA A 191 10.97 -5.90 10.63
N LEU A 192 10.09 -5.34 9.81
CA LEU A 192 10.01 -3.89 9.56
C LEU A 192 9.72 -3.12 10.85
N ARG A 193 8.74 -3.56 11.64
CA ARG A 193 8.39 -2.93 12.93
C ARG A 193 9.55 -2.97 13.91
N ALA A 194 10.30 -4.07 13.96
CA ALA A 194 11.46 -4.22 14.83
C ALA A 194 12.61 -3.24 14.51
N THR A 195 12.66 -2.69 13.30
CA THR A 195 13.65 -1.64 12.95
C THR A 195 13.43 -0.32 13.68
N GLY A 196 12.21 -0.08 14.18
CA GLY A 196 11.81 1.20 14.77
C GLY A 196 11.63 2.35 13.77
N ARG A 197 11.92 2.14 12.47
CA ARG A 197 11.66 3.12 11.42
C ARG A 197 10.22 2.94 10.90
N PRO A 198 9.41 4.01 10.79
CA PRO A 198 8.10 3.92 10.16
C PRO A 198 8.24 3.67 8.64
N ILE A 199 8.02 2.43 8.21
CA ILE A 199 8.05 2.00 6.81
C ILE A 199 6.63 1.55 6.42
N VAL A 200 6.03 2.21 5.43
CA VAL A 200 4.74 1.81 4.87
C VAL A 200 4.87 0.43 4.25
N TYR A 201 4.03 -0.50 4.65
CA TYR A 201 4.07 -1.88 4.16
C TYR A 201 2.92 -2.14 3.18
N SER A 202 3.27 -2.30 1.91
CA SER A 202 2.37 -2.51 0.78
C SER A 202 2.55 -3.92 0.22
N ILE A 203 1.54 -4.78 0.35
CA ILE A 203 1.66 -6.17 -0.10
C ILE A 203 0.86 -6.45 -1.38
N ASN A 204 1.35 -7.41 -2.18
CA ASN A 204 0.58 -8.00 -3.28
C ASN A 204 0.50 -9.52 -3.12
N PRO A 205 -0.65 -10.06 -2.71
CA PRO A 205 -0.80 -11.49 -2.54
C PRO A 205 -1.22 -12.21 -3.83
N ASN A 206 -1.30 -11.54 -4.98
CA ASN A 206 -1.98 -12.10 -6.17
C ASN A 206 -1.05 -12.60 -7.29
N SER A 207 0.27 -12.46 -7.19
CA SER A 207 1.14 -12.75 -8.35
C SER A 207 1.35 -14.24 -8.60
N PHE A 208 1.24 -14.66 -9.86
CA PHE A 208 1.50 -16.02 -10.39
C PHE A 208 0.56 -17.14 -9.95
N HIS A 209 -0.49 -16.88 -9.18
CA HIS A 209 -1.50 -17.88 -8.79
C HIS A 209 -2.89 -17.27 -8.69
N ALA A 210 -3.90 -18.10 -8.38
CA ALA A 210 -5.27 -17.63 -8.20
C ALA A 210 -5.34 -16.51 -7.14
N PRO A 211 -5.95 -15.34 -7.44
CA PRO A 211 -5.95 -14.19 -6.53
C PRO A 211 -6.50 -14.52 -5.14
N THR A 212 -5.83 -14.00 -4.12
CA THR A 212 -6.19 -14.18 -2.70
C THR A 212 -6.41 -12.85 -1.97
N GLY A 213 -6.24 -11.72 -2.65
CA GLY A 213 -6.33 -10.38 -2.08
C GLY A 213 -7.69 -10.05 -1.43
N ASP A 214 -8.77 -10.67 -1.88
CA ASP A 214 -10.13 -10.52 -1.33
C ASP A 214 -10.48 -11.61 -0.29
N LYS A 215 -9.60 -12.60 -0.07
CA LYS A 215 -9.88 -13.78 0.77
C LYS A 215 -9.49 -13.63 2.23
N TYR A 216 -8.79 -12.55 2.59
CA TYR A 216 -8.32 -12.28 3.96
C TYR A 216 -8.33 -10.78 4.28
N ASN A 217 -8.50 -10.45 5.56
CA ASN A 217 -8.38 -9.07 6.05
C ASN A 217 -6.90 -8.70 6.22
N TRP A 218 -6.24 -8.36 5.12
CA TRP A 218 -4.82 -8.01 5.09
C TRP A 218 -4.46 -6.75 5.89
N GLY A 219 -5.44 -5.96 6.35
CA GLY A 219 -5.20 -4.80 7.22
C GLY A 219 -4.62 -5.16 8.60
N GLU A 220 -4.65 -6.44 8.98
CA GLU A 220 -3.94 -6.95 10.18
C GLU A 220 -2.43 -7.12 9.95
N ILE A 221 -2.00 -7.10 8.69
CA ILE A 221 -0.64 -7.39 8.27
C ILE A 221 0.04 -6.16 7.65
N ALA A 222 -0.67 -5.45 6.77
CA ALA A 222 -0.10 -4.41 5.92
C ALA A 222 -0.93 -3.12 5.96
N ASP A 223 -0.31 -2.00 5.58
CA ASP A 223 -0.97 -0.70 5.50
C ASP A 223 -1.85 -0.57 4.25
N LEU A 224 -1.50 -1.31 3.20
CA LEU A 224 -2.28 -1.47 1.99
C LEU A 224 -1.97 -2.81 1.32
N TRP A 225 -2.94 -3.36 0.60
CA TRP A 225 -2.79 -4.60 -0.14
C TRP A 225 -3.49 -4.52 -1.49
N ARG A 226 -2.93 -5.22 -2.47
CA ARG A 226 -3.56 -5.41 -3.77
C ARG A 226 -4.73 -6.39 -3.64
N THR A 227 -5.87 -6.02 -4.20
CA THR A 227 -7.06 -6.87 -4.25
C THR A 227 -7.20 -7.64 -5.56
N THR A 228 -6.37 -7.32 -6.55
CA THR A 228 -6.46 -7.81 -7.93
C THR A 228 -5.11 -8.15 -8.52
N GLU A 229 -5.13 -8.80 -9.68
CA GLU A 229 -3.99 -8.90 -10.61
C GLU A 229 -3.53 -7.54 -11.14
N ASP A 230 -2.38 -7.52 -11.82
CA ASP A 230 -1.77 -6.31 -12.37
C ASP A 230 -2.69 -5.63 -13.38
N LEU A 231 -2.76 -4.29 -13.30
CA LEU A 231 -3.46 -3.48 -14.28
C LEU A 231 -2.73 -3.52 -15.62
N LEU A 232 -3.48 -3.30 -16.69
CA LEU A 232 -2.96 -3.10 -18.04
C LEU A 232 -3.42 -1.73 -18.55
N ASP A 233 -2.68 -1.15 -19.49
CA ASP A 233 -3.08 0.09 -20.18
C ASP A 233 -4.18 -0.20 -21.21
N ILE A 234 -5.33 -0.65 -20.72
CA ILE A 234 -6.54 -0.98 -21.48
C ILE A 234 -7.76 -0.71 -20.62
N TRP A 235 -8.80 -0.14 -21.23
CA TRP A 235 -10.03 0.21 -20.51
C TRP A 235 -10.80 -1.02 -20.00
N GLN A 236 -10.84 -2.11 -20.78
CA GLN A 236 -11.51 -3.36 -20.43
C GLN A 236 -10.68 -4.54 -20.93
N ASN A 237 -10.22 -5.40 -20.02
CA ASN A 237 -9.52 -6.64 -20.34
C ASN A 237 -10.35 -7.90 -20.02
N GLY A 238 -11.59 -7.74 -19.57
CA GLY A 238 -12.48 -8.85 -19.21
C GLY A 238 -12.13 -9.54 -17.89
N ASN A 239 -11.14 -9.06 -17.14
CA ASN A 239 -10.83 -9.60 -15.81
C ASN A 239 -11.94 -9.21 -14.84
N THR A 240 -12.73 -10.19 -14.42
CA THR A 240 -13.61 -10.08 -13.25
C THR A 240 -12.77 -10.41 -12.03
N ASN A 241 -12.08 -9.43 -11.47
CA ASN A 241 -11.56 -9.59 -10.11
C ASN A 241 -12.73 -9.70 -9.13
#